data_AF-A0A2M7FU90-F1
#
_entry.id   AF-A0A2M7FU90-F1
#
_cell.length_a   1.000
_cell.length_b   1.000
_cell.length_c   1.000
_cell.angle_alpha   90.00
_cell.angle_beta   90.00
_cell.angle_gamma   90.00
#
_symmetry.space_group_name_H-M   'P 1'
#
loop_
_entity.id
_entity.type
_entity.pdbx_description
1 polymer ?
#
loop_
_entity_poly.entity_id
_entity_poly.type
_entity_poly.pdbx_seq_one_letter_code
_entity_poly.pdbx_strand_id
1 'polypeptide(L)'
;MNRYLTQWLLATALILLAVAAINVVVDPYGIFRLVDRTGFNSVKPAAASRGPMAKAYQVLRVQPKTLILGNSRAEVGLDPK
;
A
#
# COMPACT_ATOMS: atom_id res chain seq x y z
N MET A 1 22.92 17.42 29.63
CA MET A 1 21.50 17.47 29.18
C MET A 1 21.36 17.36 27.66
N ASN A 2 21.97 18.26 26.88
CA ASN A 2 21.68 18.37 25.44
C ASN A 2 22.06 17.12 24.63
N ARG A 3 23.22 16.49 24.90
CA ARG A 3 23.64 15.27 24.18
C ARG A 3 22.67 14.10 24.37
N TYR A 4 22.10 13.96 25.56
CA TYR A 4 21.10 12.93 25.85
C TYR A 4 19.80 13.19 25.09
N LEU A 5 19.29 14.43 25.11
CA LEU A 5 18.09 14.82 24.36
C LEU A 5 18.28 14.59 22.86
N THR A 6 19.44 14.98 22.30
CA THR A 6 19.75 14.75 20.88
C THR A 6 19.83 13.26 20.55
N GLN A 7 20.48 12.45 21.38
CA GLN A 7 20.55 10.99 21.18
C GLN A 7 19.16 10.35 21.24
N TRP A 8 18.32 10.78 22.18
CA TRP A 8 16.96 10.28 22.32
C TRP A 8 16.09 10.64 21.11
N LEU A 9 16.16 11.88 20.64
CA LEU A 9 15.46 12.33 19.43
C LEU A 9 15.94 11.60 18.18
N LEU A 10 17.25 11.42 18.02
CA LEU A 10 17.83 10.67 16.90
C LEU A 10 17.38 9.21 16.92
N ALA A 11 17.41 8.55 18.08
CA ALA A 11 16.96 7.18 18.21
C ALA A 11 15.47 7.04 17.86
N THR A 12 14.64 7.96 18.35
CA THR A 12 13.20 7.99 18.06
C THR A 12 12.94 8.21 16.57
N ALA A 13 13.62 9.17 15.96
CA ALA A 13 13.51 9.45 14.53
C ALA A 13 13.96 8.25 13.68
N LEU A 14 15.04 7.57 14.07
CA LEU A 14 15.53 6.38 13.39
C LEU A 14 14.52 5.23 13.44
N ILE A 15 13.89 5.02 14.60
CA ILE A 15 12.84 4.00 14.75
C ILE A 15 11.65 4.32 13.86
N LEU A 16 11.17 5.57 13.86
CA LEU A 16 10.06 6.00 13.00
C LEU A 16 10.39 5.82 11.52
N LEU A 17 11.60 6.19 11.10
CA LEU A 17 12.08 5.99 9.74
C LEU A 17 12.15 4.51 9.37
N ALA A 18 12.61 3.65 10.27
CA ALA A 18 12.64 2.21 10.04
C ALA A 18 11.23 1.64 9.87
N VAL A 19 10.28 2.03 10.73
CA VAL A 19 8.88 1.62 10.61
C VAL A 19 8.26 2.12 9.30
N ALA A 20 8.52 3.37 8.91
CA ALA A 20 8.04 3.92 7.65
C ALA A 20 8.63 3.16 6.46
N ALA A 21 9.94 2.90 6.45
CA ALA A 21 10.62 2.15 5.40
C ALA A 21 10.04 0.73 5.25
N ILE A 22 9.81 0.03 6.36
CA ILE A 22 9.19 -1.31 6.34
C ILE A 22 7.80 -1.24 5.72
N ASN A 23 6.96 -0.28 6.11
CA ASN A 23 5.62 -0.13 5.54
C ASN A 23 5.64 0.18 4.04
N VAL A 24 6.60 0.98 3.57
CA VAL A 24 6.76 1.32 2.15
C VAL A 24 7.29 0.15 1.33
N VAL A 25 8.26 -0.61 1.87
CA VAL A 25 8.88 -1.75 1.17
C VAL A 25 7.95 -2.96 1.15
N VAL A 26 7.36 -3.31 2.28
CA VAL A 26 6.43 -4.44 2.38
C VAL A 26 5.10 -4.10 1.72
N ASP A 27 4.66 -2.85 1.78
CA ASP A 27 3.42 -2.34 1.17
C ASP A 27 2.25 -3.34 1.31
N PRO A 28 1.78 -3.61 2.55
CA PRO A 28 0.80 -4.67 2.80
C PRO A 28 -0.52 -4.45 2.04
N TYR A 29 -0.84 -3.21 1.69
CA TYR A 29 -2.06 -2.83 0.99
C TYR A 29 -1.86 -2.59 -0.52
N GLY A 30 -0.62 -2.67 -1.02
CA GLY A 30 -0.33 -2.45 -2.43
C GLY A 30 -0.60 -1.01 -2.90
N ILE A 31 -0.48 -0.02 -2.01
CA ILE A 31 -0.75 1.39 -2.27
C ILE A 31 0.46 2.04 -2.97
N PHE A 32 1.66 1.78 -2.47
CA PHE A 32 2.88 2.43 -2.94
C PHE A 32 3.48 1.73 -4.17
N ARG A 33 3.42 0.39 -4.20
CA ARG A 33 3.94 -0.48 -5.27
C ARG A 33 5.40 -0.17 -5.65
N LEU A 34 6.20 0.31 -4.70
CA LEU A 34 7.59 0.74 -4.93
C LEU A 34 8.51 -0.46 -5.19
N VAL A 35 8.27 -1.57 -4.49
CA VAL A 35 8.90 -2.86 -4.75
C VAL A 35 7.80 -3.80 -5.17
N ASP A 36 7.72 -4.16 -6.46
CA ASP A 36 6.73 -5.12 -6.96
C ASP A 36 7.46 -6.25 -7.69
N ARG A 37 7.74 -7.33 -6.95
CA ARG A 37 8.41 -8.51 -7.48
C ARG A 37 7.59 -9.76 -7.21
N THR A 38 7.61 -10.66 -8.19
CA THR A 38 7.06 -12.01 -8.10
C THR A 38 7.63 -12.73 -6.88
N GLY A 39 6.75 -13.25 -6.02
CA GLY A 39 7.11 -13.96 -4.79
C GLY A 39 7.28 -13.08 -3.55
N PHE A 40 7.20 -11.76 -3.67
CA PHE A 40 7.24 -10.84 -2.52
C PHE A 40 6.01 -9.93 -2.47
N ASN A 41 5.83 -9.10 -3.51
CA ASN A 41 4.81 -8.05 -3.52
C ASN A 41 3.80 -8.15 -4.67
N SER A 42 3.92 -9.18 -5.52
CA SER A 42 3.04 -9.38 -6.67
C SER A 42 1.57 -9.60 -6.29
N VAL A 43 1.32 -10.25 -5.15
CA VAL A 43 -0.04 -10.52 -4.64
C VAL A 43 -0.18 -9.90 -3.25
N LYS A 44 -1.26 -9.13 -3.04
CA LYS A 44 -1.57 -8.46 -1.77
C LYS A 44 -2.95 -8.88 -1.25
N PRO A 45 -3.07 -10.06 -0.61
CA PRO A 45 -4.36 -10.55 -0.11
C PRO A 45 -5.01 -9.61 0.90
N ALA A 46 -4.21 -8.93 1.73
CA ALA A 46 -4.69 -7.94 2.70
C ALA A 46 -5.27 -6.67 2.07
N ALA A 47 -4.97 -6.39 0.80
CA ALA A 47 -5.62 -5.30 0.07
C ALA A 47 -7.09 -5.61 -0.21
N ALA A 48 -7.44 -6.88 -0.41
CA ALA A 48 -8.83 -7.30 -0.64
C ALA A 48 -9.70 -7.13 0.62
N SER A 49 -9.16 -7.42 1.81
CA SER A 49 -9.90 -7.22 3.07
C SER A 49 -10.10 -5.75 3.44
N ARG A 50 -9.29 -4.84 2.87
CA ARG A 50 -9.45 -3.39 2.96
C ARG A 50 -9.77 -2.75 1.60
N GLY A 51 -10.63 -3.44 0.84
CA GLY A 51 -11.00 -3.11 -0.54
C GLY A 51 -11.33 -1.62 -0.81
N PRO A 52 -12.12 -0.92 0.02
CA PRO A 52 -12.47 0.48 -0.27
C PRO A 52 -11.27 1.43 -0.36
N MET A 53 -10.31 1.31 0.57
CA MET A 53 -9.09 2.13 0.54
C MET A 53 -8.20 1.75 -0.63
N ALA A 54 -7.95 0.45 -0.83
CA ALA A 54 -7.07 -0.02 -1.89
C ALA A 54 -7.60 0.33 -3.29
N LYS A 55 -8.91 0.19 -3.52
CA LYS A 55 -9.55 0.49 -4.82
C LYS A 55 -9.39 1.94 -5.23
N ALA A 56 -9.60 2.89 -4.31
CA ALA A 56 -9.47 4.31 -4.61
C ALA A 56 -8.05 4.65 -5.10
N TYR A 57 -7.02 4.15 -4.41
CA TYR A 57 -5.63 4.33 -4.82
C TYR A 57 -5.31 3.62 -6.14
N GLN A 58 -5.88 2.44 -6.40
CA GLN A 58 -5.68 1.74 -7.66
C GLN A 58 -6.26 2.52 -8.85
N VAL A 59 -7.44 3.14 -8.72
CA VAL A 59 -8.02 3.97 -9.77
C VAL A 59 -7.13 5.17 -10.06
N LEU A 60 -6.64 5.85 -9.02
CA LEU A 60 -5.73 6.99 -9.16
C LEU A 60 -4.40 6.60 -9.83
N ARG A 61 -3.90 5.39 -9.54
CA ARG A 61 -2.63 4.88 -10.09
C ARG A 61 -2.74 4.38 -11.53
N VAL A 62 -3.78 3.60 -11.83
CA VAL A 62 -3.97 2.97 -13.16
C VAL A 62 -4.57 3.95 -14.17
N GLN A 63 -5.30 4.97 -13.70
CA GLN A 63 -6.02 5.95 -14.53
C GLN A 63 -6.81 5.28 -15.67
N PRO A 64 -7.73 4.35 -15.35
CA PRO A 64 -8.42 3.57 -16.37
C PRO A 64 -9.35 4.45 -17.20
N LYS A 65 -9.45 4.16 -18.50
CA LYS A 65 -10.41 4.82 -19.41
C LYS A 65 -11.87 4.48 -19.11
N THR A 66 -12.09 3.37 -18.43
CA THR A 66 -13.43 2.85 -18.10
C THR A 66 -13.38 2.24 -16.72
N LEU A 67 -14.37 2.56 -15.88
CA LEU A 67 -14.49 2.06 -14.52
C LEU A 67 -15.82 1.33 -14.36
N ILE A 68 -15.77 0.09 -13.88
CA ILE A 68 -16.96 -0.71 -13.55
C ILE A 68 -17.14 -0.62 -12.03
N LEU A 69 -18.28 -0.09 -11.60
CA LEU A 69 -18.62 0.09 -10.19
C LEU A 69 -19.76 -0.85 -9.80
N GLY A 70 -19.68 -1.39 -8.57
CA GLY A 70 -20.71 -2.26 -8.03
C GLY A 70 -20.29 -2.91 -6.71
N ASN A 71 -21.01 -3.94 -6.31
CA ASN A 71 -20.69 -4.74 -5.12
C ASN A 71 -19.56 -5.75 -5.42
N SER A 72 -19.36 -6.74 -4.54
CA SER A 72 -18.33 -7.79 -4.71
C SER A 72 -18.34 -8.47 -6.09
N ARG A 73 -19.51 -8.55 -6.77
CA ARG A 73 -19.61 -9.16 -8.11
C ARG A 73 -18.95 -8.32 -9.20
N ALA A 74 -18.87 -7.00 -9.03
CA ALA A 74 -18.20 -6.12 -9.98
C ALA A 74 -16.67 -6.29 -9.96
N GLU A 75 -16.08 -6.85 -8.89
CA GLU A 75 -14.63 -7.10 -8.82
C GLU A 75 -14.17 -8.23 -9.75
N VAL A 76 -15.07 -9.14 -10.13
CA VAL A 76 -14.76 -10.26 -11.03
C VAL A 76 -14.60 -9.78 -12.49
N GLY A 77 -15.09 -8.57 -12.80
CA GLY A 77 -15.08 -8.00 -14.14
C GLY A 77 -16.34 -8.33 -14.96
N LEU A 78 -16.40 -7.79 -16.17
CA LEU A 78 -17.41 -8.13 -17.17
C LEU A 78 -16.85 -9.22 -18.10
N ASP A 79 -17.59 -10.32 -18.28
CA ASP A 79 -17.34 -11.25 -19.39
C ASP A 79 -17.78 -10.54 -20.68
N PRO A 80 -16.90 -10.31 -21.66
CA PRO A 80 -17.21 -9.55 -22.87
C PRO A 80 -18.10 -10.31 -23.89
N LYS A 81 -18.63 -11.48 -23.52
CA LYS A 81 -19.52 -12.29 -24.37
C LYS A 81 -20.98 -11.89 -24.28
#